data_AF-B9XDC8-F1
#
_entry.id   AF-B9XDC8-F1
#
_cell.length_a   1.000
_cell.length_b   1.000
_cell.length_c   1.000
_cell.angle_alpha   90.00
_cell.angle_beta   90.00
_cell.angle_gamma   90.00
#
_symmetry.space_group_name_H-M   'P 1'
#
loop_
_entity.id
_entity.type
_entity.pdbx_description
1 polymer ?
#
loop_
_entity_poly.entity_id
_entity_poly.type
_entity_poly.pdbx_seq_one_letter_code
_entity_poly.pdbx_strand_id
1 'polypeptide(L)'
;MGKRRRIILITLALLIAGSLAFYLTHPREPSYEGRTLTEWLNLYYRSFSANEPNRPALYDASTNAIKHIGTNAIPFLIKKLTSRETNFQKHLRLSIPKLPRSLLRVPFFQRSLIQFLSTTHGWDQFQGREGLKILGTDALSAVPALARLTKHPDPHVRAMALDSLRSIHPKPEIFLPILLQAMHDPDAGTQMLSAAILADLYPEEADYAGVYKLYPALKPADTNNIFTNQPFGQ
;
A
#
# COMPACT_ATOMS: atom_id res chain seq x y z
N MET A 1 21.28 34.19 37.76
CA MET A 1 20.18 33.43 37.12
C MET A 1 19.63 32.40 38.11
N GLY A 2 18.34 32.40 38.41
CA GLY A 2 17.75 31.44 39.36
C GLY A 2 17.78 30.01 38.82
N LYS A 3 18.00 29.01 39.69
CA LYS A 3 18.07 27.57 39.34
C LYS A 3 16.91 27.14 38.44
N ARG A 4 15.68 27.63 38.68
CA ARG A 4 14.49 27.35 37.84
C ARG A 4 14.63 27.83 36.39
N ARG A 5 15.11 29.06 36.15
CA ARG A 5 15.33 29.58 34.78
C ARG A 5 16.39 28.77 34.03
N ARG A 6 17.44 28.33 34.74
CA ARG A 6 18.50 27.50 34.14
C ARG A 6 17.97 26.12 33.74
N ILE A 7 17.15 25.49 34.58
CA ILE A 7 16.53 24.20 34.28
C ILE A 7 15.60 24.32 33.07
N ILE A 8 14.73 25.35 33.02
CA ILE A 8 13.81 25.58 31.89
C ILE A 8 14.56 25.76 30.56
N LEU A 9 15.66 26.52 30.57
CA LEU A 9 16.45 26.73 29.35
C LEU A 9 17.14 25.44 28.88
N ILE A 10 17.62 24.62 29.80
CA ILE A 10 18.26 23.34 29.47
C ILE A 10 17.22 22.36 28.89
N THR A 11 16.04 22.23 29.49
CA THR A 11 14.98 21.36 28.94
C THR A 11 14.51 21.84 27.57
N LEU A 12 14.35 23.15 27.36
CA LEU A 12 13.97 23.70 26.06
C LEU A 12 15.04 23.41 25.00
N ALA A 13 16.31 23.59 25.34
CA ALA A 13 17.43 23.29 24.45
C ALA A 13 17.50 21.80 24.09
N LEU A 14 17.27 20.90 25.06
CA LEU A 14 17.22 19.46 24.82
C LEU A 14 16.03 19.05 23.94
N LEU A 15 14.87 19.67 24.11
CA LEU A 15 13.71 19.43 23.24
C LEU A 15 13.97 19.91 21.81
N ILE A 16 14.61 21.08 21.64
CA ILE A 16 14.96 21.62 20.33
C ILE A 16 16.02 20.74 19.67
N ALA A 17 17.08 20.38 20.40
CA ALA A 17 18.15 19.52 19.90
C ALA A 17 17.62 18.12 19.54
N GLY A 18 16.75 17.54 20.38
CA GLY A 18 16.09 16.26 20.09
C GLY A 18 15.17 16.34 18.86
N SER A 19 14.40 17.42 18.73
CA SER A 19 13.54 17.67 17.55
C SER A 19 14.37 17.90 16.29
N LEU A 20 15.49 18.62 16.38
CA LEU A 20 16.41 18.87 15.28
C LEU A 20 17.13 17.59 14.85
N ALA A 21 17.63 16.80 15.80
CA ALA A 21 18.23 15.50 15.53
C ALA A 21 17.22 14.56 14.88
N PHE A 22 15.98 14.50 15.38
CA PHE A 22 14.88 13.76 14.77
C PHE A 22 14.61 14.21 13.33
N TYR A 23 14.54 15.52 13.09
CA TYR A 23 14.32 16.14 11.78
C TYR A 23 15.46 15.88 10.77
N LEU A 24 16.71 15.80 11.24
CA LEU A 24 17.88 15.55 10.40
C LEU A 24 18.13 14.06 10.13
N THR A 25 17.68 13.17 11.02
CA THR A 25 17.95 11.72 10.93
C THR A 25 16.79 10.91 10.34
N HIS A 26 15.55 11.41 10.37
CA HIS A 26 14.43 10.72 9.76
C HIS A 26 14.40 10.98 8.25
N PRO A 27 14.40 9.93 7.40
CA PRO A 27 14.31 10.09 5.95
C PRO A 27 13.10 10.95 5.62
N ARG A 28 13.34 12.07 4.95
CA ARG A 28 12.24 12.91 4.46
C ARG A 28 11.50 12.12 3.41
N GLU A 29 10.18 12.18 3.49
CA GLU A 29 9.34 11.58 2.47
C GLU A 29 9.73 12.14 1.11
N PRO A 30 9.97 11.27 0.11
CA PRO A 30 10.37 11.74 -1.21
C PRO A 30 9.27 12.63 -1.78
N SER A 31 9.69 13.66 -2.50
CA SER A 31 8.81 14.70 -3.00
C SER A 31 9.08 15.00 -4.46
N TYR A 32 8.02 15.38 -5.18
CA TYR A 32 8.08 15.85 -6.56
C TYR A 32 7.18 17.08 -6.71
N GLU A 33 7.66 18.11 -7.39
CA GLU A 33 6.97 19.40 -7.57
C GLU A 33 6.44 20.03 -6.26
N GLY A 34 7.23 19.94 -5.19
CA GLY A 34 6.89 20.54 -3.89
C GLY A 34 5.81 19.79 -3.10
N ARG A 35 5.38 18.61 -3.56
CA ARG A 35 4.45 17.72 -2.86
C ARG A 35 5.15 16.40 -2.49
N THR A 36 4.82 15.88 -1.31
CA THR A 36 5.30 14.60 -0.79
C THR A 36 4.64 13.41 -1.49
N LEU A 37 5.24 12.23 -1.39
CA LEU A 37 4.67 10.97 -1.86
C LEU A 37 3.26 10.73 -1.31
N THR A 38 3.03 10.93 -0.01
CA THR A 38 1.70 10.77 0.61
C THR A 38 0.69 11.76 0.02
N GLU A 39 1.09 13.00 -0.25
CA GLU A 39 0.21 13.95 -0.92
C GLU A 39 -0.16 13.48 -2.33
N TRP A 40 0.80 12.99 -3.10
CA TRP A 40 0.52 12.43 -4.44
C TRP A 40 -0.36 11.18 -4.38
N LEU A 41 -0.14 10.27 -3.42
CA LEU A 41 -0.99 9.09 -3.21
C LEU A 41 -2.42 9.47 -2.78
N ASN A 42 -2.58 10.53 -1.99
CA ASN A 42 -3.89 11.06 -1.64
C ASN A 42 -4.61 11.66 -2.87
N LEU A 43 -3.89 12.36 -3.74
CA LEU A 43 -4.43 12.88 -5.00
C LEU A 43 -4.80 11.75 -5.96
N TYR A 44 -3.96 10.72 -6.06
CA TYR A 44 -4.26 9.49 -6.79
C TYR A 44 -5.56 8.85 -6.31
N TYR A 45 -5.77 8.73 -4.99
CA TYR A 45 -7.03 8.20 -4.51
C TYR A 45 -8.22 9.11 -4.85
N ARG A 46 -8.06 10.43 -4.67
CA ARG A 46 -9.11 11.40 -4.98
C ARG A 46 -9.54 11.35 -6.44
N SER A 47 -8.67 10.95 -7.37
CA SER A 47 -9.05 10.81 -8.77
C SER A 47 -10.12 9.74 -9.01
N PHE A 48 -10.35 8.81 -8.08
CA PHE A 48 -11.43 7.83 -8.16
C PHE A 48 -12.75 8.34 -7.54
N SER A 49 -12.76 9.53 -6.94
CA SER A 49 -13.94 10.06 -6.22
C SER A 49 -15.04 10.51 -7.17
N ALA A 50 -16.28 10.07 -6.86
CA ALA A 50 -17.58 10.59 -7.28
C ALA A 50 -17.60 12.09 -7.69
N ASN A 51 -17.02 12.89 -6.80
CA ASN A 51 -17.23 14.34 -6.78
C ASN A 51 -16.02 15.12 -7.31
N GLU A 52 -14.98 14.44 -7.79
CA GLU A 52 -13.80 15.12 -8.33
C GLU A 52 -14.06 15.47 -9.81
N PRO A 53 -14.08 16.78 -10.18
CA PRO A 53 -14.41 17.20 -11.54
C PRO A 53 -13.31 16.84 -12.56
N ASN A 54 -12.04 16.79 -12.15
CA ASN A 54 -10.89 16.59 -13.03
C ASN A 54 -10.18 15.26 -12.79
N ARG A 55 -10.94 14.15 -12.75
CA ARG A 55 -10.39 12.81 -12.45
C ARG A 55 -9.22 12.39 -13.34
N PRO A 56 -9.31 12.48 -14.69
CA PRO A 56 -8.25 11.95 -15.55
C PRO A 56 -6.93 12.70 -15.34
N ALA A 57 -6.98 14.03 -15.35
CA ALA A 57 -5.80 14.86 -15.13
C ALA A 57 -5.16 14.63 -13.75
N LEU A 58 -5.98 14.42 -12.71
CA LEU A 58 -5.48 14.14 -11.37
C LEU A 58 -4.82 12.76 -11.26
N TYR A 59 -5.38 11.76 -11.93
CA TYR A 59 -4.81 10.43 -12.04
C TYR A 59 -3.46 10.47 -12.77
N ASP A 60 -3.38 11.13 -13.92
CA ASP A 60 -2.17 11.23 -14.72
C ASP A 60 -1.07 12.00 -13.97
N ALA A 61 -1.39 13.14 -13.36
CA ALA A 61 -0.43 13.93 -12.60
C ALA A 61 0.14 13.14 -11.39
N SER A 62 -0.72 12.46 -10.63
CA SER A 62 -0.29 11.71 -9.46
C SER A 62 0.52 10.47 -9.82
N THR A 63 0.13 9.73 -10.87
CA THR A 63 0.89 8.57 -11.33
C THR A 63 2.25 8.97 -11.90
N ASN A 64 2.33 10.04 -12.69
CA ASN A 64 3.59 10.55 -13.21
C ASN A 64 4.51 11.03 -12.08
N ALA A 65 3.98 11.72 -11.09
CA ALA A 65 4.75 12.15 -9.93
C ALA A 65 5.32 10.95 -9.13
N ILE A 66 4.52 9.91 -8.90
CA ILE A 66 4.96 8.69 -8.19
C ILE A 66 6.06 7.97 -9.00
N LYS A 67 5.91 7.88 -10.33
CA LYS A 67 6.95 7.33 -11.22
C LYS A 67 8.22 8.17 -11.19
N HIS A 68 8.12 9.50 -11.19
CA HIS A 68 9.28 10.40 -11.07
C HIS A 68 10.01 10.27 -9.74
N ILE A 69 9.28 10.05 -8.64
CA ILE A 69 9.89 9.71 -7.35
C ILE A 69 10.67 8.40 -7.46
N GLY A 70 10.12 7.43 -8.19
CA GLY A 70 10.78 6.17 -8.54
C GLY A 70 11.09 5.30 -7.32
N THR A 71 12.25 4.64 -7.34
CA THR A 71 12.66 3.67 -6.32
C THR A 71 12.83 4.27 -4.92
N ASN A 72 12.97 5.60 -4.81
CA ASN A 72 12.99 6.31 -3.52
C ASN A 72 11.65 6.19 -2.78
N ALA A 73 10.54 5.92 -3.46
CA ALA A 73 9.26 5.67 -2.83
C ALA A 73 9.21 4.30 -2.12
N ILE A 74 9.99 3.31 -2.55
CA ILE A 74 9.85 1.90 -2.12
C ILE A 74 9.91 1.75 -0.59
N PRO A 75 10.89 2.32 0.15
CA PRO A 75 10.92 2.16 1.60
C PRO A 75 9.67 2.71 2.30
N PHE A 76 9.12 3.82 1.78
CA PHE A 76 7.91 4.45 2.33
C PHE A 76 6.66 3.65 2.00
N LEU A 77 6.57 3.09 0.79
CA LEU A 77 5.47 2.23 0.36
C LEU A 77 5.45 0.90 1.12
N ILE A 78 6.62 0.29 1.34
CA ILE A 78 6.77 -0.91 2.19
C ILE A 78 6.37 -0.60 3.64
N LYS A 79 6.80 0.55 4.19
CA LYS A 79 6.38 0.98 5.53
C LYS A 79 4.86 1.13 5.63
N LYS A 80 4.24 1.76 4.63
CA LYS A 80 2.78 1.92 4.51
C LYS A 80 2.05 0.58 4.44
N LEU A 81 2.57 -0.41 3.71
CA LEU A 81 2.04 -1.79 3.68
C LEU A 81 1.98 -2.47 5.05
N THR A 82 2.93 -2.17 5.93
CA THR A 82 3.00 -2.76 7.29
C THR A 82 2.29 -1.95 8.36
N SER A 83 1.75 -0.78 8.01
CA SER A 83 1.08 0.09 8.96
C SER A 83 -0.18 -0.60 9.53
N ARG A 84 -0.40 -0.49 10.84
CA ARG A 84 -1.62 -0.94 11.49
C ARG A 84 -2.27 0.24 12.21
N GLU A 85 -3.60 0.32 12.15
CA GLU A 85 -4.36 1.26 12.98
C GLU A 85 -4.14 0.87 14.46
N THR A 86 -3.49 1.75 15.22
CA THR A 86 -3.37 1.60 16.66
C THR A 86 -4.69 1.99 17.34
N ASN A 87 -4.96 1.45 18.53
CA ASN A 87 -6.14 1.83 19.32
C ASN A 87 -6.20 3.36 19.58
N PHE A 88 -5.04 4.00 19.77
CA PHE A 88 -4.95 5.44 19.94
C PHE A 88 -5.43 6.19 18.69
N GLN A 89 -4.94 5.80 17.51
CA GLN A 89 -5.36 6.37 16.23
C GLN A 89 -6.87 6.20 16.00
N LYS A 90 -7.39 5.00 16.27
CA LYS A 90 -8.83 4.71 16.23
C LYS A 90 -9.63 5.61 17.16
N HIS A 91 -9.20 5.76 18.42
CA HIS A 91 -9.86 6.62 19.39
C HIS A 91 -9.82 8.09 18.99
N LEU A 92 -8.67 8.57 18.48
CA LEU A 92 -8.55 9.94 18.02
C LEU A 92 -9.50 10.19 16.84
N ARG A 93 -9.57 9.26 15.88
CA ARG A 93 -10.49 9.32 14.75
C ARG A 93 -11.94 9.45 15.19
N LEU A 94 -12.38 8.59 16.12
CA LEU A 94 -13.74 8.61 16.66
C LEU A 94 -14.04 9.88 17.48
N SER A 95 -13.01 10.61 17.91
CA SER A 95 -13.14 11.83 18.71
C SER A 95 -13.14 13.11 17.88
N ILE A 96 -12.75 13.08 16.60
CA ILE A 96 -12.71 14.27 15.72
C ILE A 96 -14.05 14.99 15.61
N PRO A 97 -15.20 14.29 15.45
CA PRO A 97 -16.48 14.99 15.38
C PRO A 97 -16.81 15.80 16.65
N LYS A 98 -16.13 15.47 17.76
CA LYS A 98 -16.26 16.16 19.06
C LYS A 98 -15.29 17.34 19.20
N LEU A 99 -14.33 17.52 18.28
CA LEU A 99 -13.38 18.62 18.35
C LEU A 99 -14.07 19.96 18.01
N PRO A 100 -13.72 21.05 18.72
CA PRO A 100 -14.16 22.39 18.38
C PRO A 100 -13.85 22.74 16.92
N ARG A 101 -14.85 23.24 16.17
CA ARG A 101 -14.70 23.65 14.77
C ARG A 101 -13.61 24.73 14.56
N SER A 102 -13.29 25.51 15.59
CA SER A 102 -12.21 26.50 15.57
C SER A 102 -10.83 25.87 15.39
N LEU A 103 -10.57 24.68 15.97
CA LEU A 103 -9.30 23.96 15.81
C LEU A 103 -9.14 23.43 14.39
N LEU A 104 -10.22 22.94 13.78
CA LEU A 104 -10.22 22.43 12.40
C LEU A 104 -9.99 23.53 11.35
N ARG A 105 -10.12 24.81 11.71
CA ARG A 105 -9.84 25.96 10.84
C ARG A 105 -8.39 26.40 10.85
N VAL A 106 -7.56 25.90 11.77
CA VAL A 106 -6.13 26.23 11.83
C VAL A 106 -5.39 25.39 10.78
N PRO A 107 -4.83 25.98 9.69
CA PRO A 107 -4.34 25.20 8.55
C PRO A 107 -3.25 24.19 8.91
N PHE A 108 -2.35 24.55 9.84
CA PHE A 108 -1.30 23.67 10.32
C PHE A 108 -1.87 22.46 11.09
N PHE A 109 -2.82 22.71 12.00
CA PHE A 109 -3.47 21.65 12.78
C PHE A 109 -4.32 20.76 11.88
N GLN A 110 -5.05 21.35 10.94
CA GLN A 110 -5.86 20.63 9.96
C GLN A 110 -4.99 19.74 9.07
N ARG A 111 -3.86 20.24 8.55
CA ARG A 111 -2.91 19.43 7.78
C ARG A 111 -2.30 18.31 8.61
N SER A 112 -1.87 18.60 9.83
CA SER A 112 -1.28 17.60 10.72
C SER A 112 -2.29 16.51 11.11
N LEU A 113 -3.54 16.90 11.36
CA LEU A 113 -4.63 15.99 11.66
C LEU A 113 -5.00 15.13 10.44
N ILE A 114 -5.14 15.73 9.26
CA ILE A 114 -5.37 14.99 8.01
C ILE A 114 -4.24 14.00 7.77
N GLN A 115 -2.97 14.42 7.89
CA GLN A 115 -1.80 13.55 7.72
C GLN A 115 -1.82 12.38 8.72
N PHE A 116 -2.12 12.66 9.99
CA PHE A 116 -2.22 11.64 11.03
C PHE A 116 -3.40 10.68 10.81
N LEU A 117 -4.49 11.14 10.20
CA LEU A 117 -5.66 10.30 9.93
C LEU A 117 -5.57 9.52 8.63
N SER A 118 -4.86 10.06 7.63
CA SER A 118 -4.47 9.29 6.45
C SER A 118 -3.62 8.09 6.84
N THR A 119 -2.84 8.19 7.94
CA THR A 119 -2.08 7.04 8.48
C THR A 119 -2.88 6.12 9.41
N THR A 120 -4.17 6.39 9.60
CA THR A 120 -5.02 5.72 10.60
C THR A 120 -5.98 4.69 9.98
N HIS A 121 -6.34 4.78 8.71
CA HIS A 121 -7.19 3.76 8.09
C HIS A 121 -6.34 2.76 7.30
N GLY A 122 -6.88 1.57 6.97
CA GLY A 122 -6.26 0.61 6.01
C GLY A 122 -5.90 1.20 4.63
N TRP A 123 -6.17 2.48 4.44
CA TRP A 123 -5.69 3.37 3.41
C TRP A 123 -4.18 3.45 3.31
N ASP A 124 -3.41 3.41 4.41
CA ASP A 124 -1.96 3.39 4.27
C ASP A 124 -1.49 2.09 3.59
N GLN A 125 -2.03 0.93 3.99
CA GLN A 125 -1.69 -0.34 3.34
C GLN A 125 -2.08 -0.32 1.86
N PHE A 126 -3.28 0.17 1.56
CA PHE A 126 -3.76 0.36 0.19
C PHE A 126 -2.84 1.31 -0.60
N GLN A 127 -2.45 2.45 -0.04
CA GLN A 127 -1.54 3.41 -0.66
C GLN A 127 -0.16 2.83 -0.92
N GLY A 128 0.37 2.05 0.03
CA GLY A 128 1.63 1.33 -0.13
C GLY A 128 1.57 0.38 -1.32
N ARG A 129 0.49 -0.41 -1.41
CA ARG A 129 0.25 -1.33 -2.52
C ARG A 129 0.08 -0.60 -3.86
N GLU A 130 -0.82 0.39 -3.95
CA GLU A 130 -1.07 1.10 -5.20
C GLU A 130 0.18 1.85 -5.66
N GLY A 131 0.96 2.44 -4.75
CA GLY A 131 2.22 3.06 -5.11
C GLY A 131 3.21 2.07 -5.74
N LEU A 132 3.32 0.85 -5.20
CA LEU A 132 4.17 -0.19 -5.79
C LEU A 132 3.64 -0.65 -7.15
N LYS A 133 2.32 -0.75 -7.30
CA LYS A 133 1.67 -1.05 -8.58
C LYS A 133 1.91 0.03 -9.63
N ILE A 134 1.88 1.31 -9.24
CA ILE A 134 2.17 2.45 -10.14
C ILE A 134 3.63 2.41 -10.61
N LEU A 135 4.56 2.03 -9.74
CA LEU A 135 5.97 1.80 -10.10
C LEU A 135 6.14 0.56 -10.98
N GLY A 136 5.32 -0.48 -10.80
CA GLY A 136 5.38 -1.70 -11.60
C GLY A 136 6.77 -2.35 -11.52
N THR A 137 7.39 -2.60 -12.67
CA THR A 137 8.71 -3.23 -12.77
C THR A 137 9.84 -2.39 -12.17
N ASP A 138 9.67 -1.06 -12.04
CA ASP A 138 10.68 -0.22 -11.37
C ASP A 138 10.79 -0.55 -9.87
N ALA A 139 9.77 -1.20 -9.30
CA ALA A 139 9.77 -1.68 -7.93
C ALA A 139 10.34 -3.10 -7.75
N LEU A 140 11.04 -3.67 -8.74
CA LEU A 140 11.68 -4.99 -8.61
C LEU A 140 12.63 -5.11 -7.41
N SER A 141 13.29 -4.01 -7.00
CA SER A 141 14.12 -4.00 -5.79
C SER A 141 13.34 -4.20 -4.48
N ALA A 142 12.01 -4.06 -4.51
CA ALA A 142 11.12 -4.33 -3.38
C ALA A 142 10.86 -5.82 -3.17
N VAL A 143 11.11 -6.68 -4.17
CA VAL A 143 10.77 -8.11 -4.16
C VAL A 143 11.28 -8.85 -2.92
N PRO A 144 12.56 -8.70 -2.50
CA PRO A 144 13.04 -9.38 -1.28
C PRO A 144 12.33 -8.93 0.00
N ALA A 145 11.93 -7.66 0.07
CA ALA A 145 11.19 -7.15 1.22
C ALA A 145 9.75 -7.67 1.23
N LEU A 146 9.07 -7.63 0.08
CA LEU A 146 7.72 -8.17 -0.07
C LEU A 146 7.66 -9.68 0.19
N ALA A 147 8.64 -10.45 -0.28
CA ALA A 147 8.75 -11.88 0.00
C ALA A 147 8.92 -12.21 1.49
N ARG A 148 9.44 -11.28 2.30
CA ARG A 148 9.42 -11.43 3.78
C ARG A 148 8.05 -11.11 4.35
N LEU A 149 7.36 -10.12 3.80
CA LEU A 149 6.03 -9.70 4.25
C LEU A 149 4.94 -10.74 3.96
N THR A 150 5.13 -11.64 3.00
CA THR A 150 4.23 -12.80 2.81
C THR A 150 4.24 -13.78 3.97
N LYS A 151 5.15 -13.62 4.95
CA LYS A 151 5.22 -14.41 6.20
C LYS A 151 4.87 -13.58 7.44
N HIS A 152 4.30 -12.39 7.25
CA HIS A 152 3.97 -11.48 8.35
C HIS A 152 2.87 -12.06 9.26
N PRO A 153 2.87 -11.77 10.58
CA PRO A 153 1.81 -12.25 11.48
C PRO A 153 0.39 -11.78 11.10
N ASP A 154 0.30 -10.63 10.42
CA ASP A 154 -0.96 -10.10 9.90
C ASP A 154 -1.37 -10.75 8.57
N PRO A 155 -2.52 -11.42 8.46
CA PRO A 155 -3.02 -11.90 7.18
C PRO A 155 -3.23 -10.79 6.15
N HIS A 156 -3.64 -9.60 6.55
CA HIS A 156 -3.81 -8.48 5.62
C HIS A 156 -2.48 -8.04 5.02
N VAL A 157 -1.42 -7.96 5.81
CA VAL A 157 -0.08 -7.61 5.30
C VAL A 157 0.44 -8.71 4.38
N ARG A 158 0.20 -9.99 4.68
CA ARG A 158 0.56 -11.11 3.78
C ARG A 158 -0.14 -10.99 2.44
N ALA A 159 -1.46 -10.78 2.45
CA ALA A 159 -2.26 -10.61 1.24
C ALA A 159 -1.82 -9.39 0.41
N MET A 160 -1.59 -8.24 1.05
CA MET A 160 -1.10 -7.04 0.35
C MET A 160 0.31 -7.24 -0.25
N ALA A 161 1.18 -8.01 0.42
CA ALA A 161 2.50 -8.34 -0.11
C ALA A 161 2.39 -9.24 -1.36
N LEU A 162 1.52 -10.25 -1.35
CA LEU A 162 1.26 -11.10 -2.53
C LEU A 162 0.70 -10.30 -3.71
N ASP A 163 -0.28 -9.43 -3.46
CA ASP A 163 -0.90 -8.59 -4.50
C ASP A 163 0.10 -7.56 -5.07
N SER A 164 0.98 -7.03 -4.21
CA SER A 164 2.09 -6.16 -4.65
C SER A 164 3.09 -6.93 -5.51
N LEU A 165 3.47 -8.16 -5.12
CA LEU A 165 4.35 -9.02 -5.93
C LEU A 165 3.71 -9.32 -7.29
N ARG A 166 2.43 -9.69 -7.34
CA ARG A 166 1.67 -9.86 -8.59
C ARG A 166 1.80 -8.64 -9.49
N SER A 167 1.62 -7.43 -8.94
CA SER A 167 1.69 -6.18 -9.71
C SER A 167 3.08 -5.84 -10.23
N ILE A 168 4.14 -6.22 -9.50
CA ILE A 168 5.54 -5.97 -9.88
C ILE A 168 6.02 -6.98 -10.93
N HIS A 169 5.37 -8.15 -11.03
CA HIS A 169 5.74 -9.25 -11.94
C HIS A 169 7.20 -9.69 -11.77
N PRO A 170 7.63 -10.13 -10.56
CA PRO A 170 8.92 -10.75 -10.38
C PRO A 170 9.05 -12.03 -11.21
N LYS A 171 10.29 -12.47 -11.41
CA LYS A 171 10.54 -13.69 -12.18
C LYS A 171 9.82 -14.91 -11.58
N PRO A 172 9.30 -15.84 -12.40
CA PRO A 172 8.57 -17.01 -11.92
C PRO A 172 9.34 -17.84 -10.89
N GLU A 173 10.67 -17.96 -11.02
CA GLU A 173 11.51 -18.76 -10.10
C GLU A 173 11.49 -18.21 -8.66
N ILE A 174 11.15 -16.93 -8.50
CA ILE A 174 10.98 -16.29 -7.19
C ILE A 174 9.52 -16.36 -6.75
N PHE A 175 8.58 -16.10 -7.66
CA PHE A 175 7.18 -15.91 -7.28
C PHE A 175 6.40 -17.21 -7.08
N LEU A 176 6.62 -18.21 -7.95
CA LEU A 176 5.93 -19.50 -7.88
C LEU A 176 6.11 -20.19 -6.52
N PRO A 177 7.33 -20.30 -5.93
CA PRO A 177 7.49 -20.89 -4.60
C PRO A 177 6.74 -20.13 -3.51
N ILE A 178 6.65 -18.80 -3.63
CA ILE A 178 5.92 -17.95 -2.67
C ILE A 178 4.41 -18.24 -2.77
N LEU A 179 3.86 -18.35 -3.98
CA LEU A 179 2.46 -18.65 -4.21
C LEU A 179 2.11 -20.07 -3.74
N LEU A 180 2.92 -21.07 -4.09
CA LEU A 180 2.72 -22.44 -3.63
C LEU A 180 2.79 -22.55 -2.11
N GLN A 181 3.67 -21.78 -1.45
CA GLN A 181 3.67 -21.69 0.01
C GLN A 181 2.38 -21.04 0.54
N ALA A 182 1.93 -19.94 -0.06
CA ALA A 182 0.73 -19.21 0.37
C ALA A 182 -0.59 -19.98 0.14
N MET A 183 -0.60 -20.99 -0.73
CA MET A 183 -1.72 -21.93 -0.85
C MET A 183 -2.01 -22.71 0.45
N HIS A 184 -1.02 -22.79 1.34
CA HIS A 184 -1.12 -23.42 2.65
C HIS A 184 -1.15 -22.41 3.81
N ASP A 185 -1.41 -21.13 3.52
CA ASP A 185 -1.50 -20.09 4.56
C ASP A 185 -2.65 -20.38 5.54
N PRO A 186 -2.53 -20.13 6.85
CA PRO A 186 -3.64 -20.35 7.78
C PRO A 186 -4.87 -19.45 7.54
N ASP A 187 -4.70 -18.32 6.84
CA ASP A 187 -5.79 -17.41 6.50
C ASP A 187 -6.40 -17.76 5.12
N ALA A 188 -7.70 -18.05 5.12
CA ALA A 188 -8.42 -18.47 3.92
C ALA A 188 -8.43 -17.39 2.81
N GLY A 189 -8.42 -16.11 3.18
CA GLY A 189 -8.33 -15.01 2.21
C GLY A 189 -6.99 -15.00 1.48
N THR A 190 -5.91 -15.26 2.20
CA THR A 190 -4.55 -15.38 1.65
C THR A 190 -4.41 -16.63 0.78
N GLN A 191 -4.99 -17.77 1.18
CA GLN A 191 -5.03 -18.98 0.35
C GLN A 191 -5.76 -18.73 -0.97
N MET A 192 -6.97 -18.16 -0.92
CA MET A 192 -7.78 -17.86 -2.09
C MET A 192 -7.07 -16.86 -3.02
N LEU A 193 -6.43 -15.83 -2.47
CA LEU A 193 -5.64 -14.88 -3.27
C LEU A 193 -4.49 -15.60 -3.99
N SER A 194 -3.76 -16.47 -3.30
CA SER A 194 -2.68 -17.25 -3.93
C SER A 194 -3.21 -18.14 -5.05
N ALA A 195 -4.32 -18.84 -4.81
CA ALA A 195 -5.00 -19.68 -5.79
C ALA A 195 -5.41 -18.89 -7.03
N ALA A 196 -6.01 -17.71 -6.84
CA ALA A 196 -6.42 -16.82 -7.92
C ALA A 196 -5.22 -16.31 -8.74
N ILE A 197 -4.10 -15.99 -8.08
CA ILE A 197 -2.88 -15.56 -8.77
C ILE A 197 -2.28 -16.72 -9.58
N LEU A 198 -2.21 -17.93 -9.02
CA LEU A 198 -1.76 -19.12 -9.73
C LEU A 198 -2.65 -19.38 -10.96
N ALA A 199 -3.97 -19.40 -10.78
CA ALA A 199 -4.90 -19.66 -11.88
C ALA A 199 -4.78 -18.64 -13.03
N ASP A 200 -4.48 -17.38 -12.72
CA ASP A 200 -4.40 -16.29 -13.68
C ASP A 200 -3.04 -16.20 -14.39
N LEU A 201 -1.94 -16.41 -13.65
CA LEU A 201 -0.57 -16.23 -14.17
C LEU A 201 0.13 -17.53 -14.55
N TYR A 202 -0.27 -18.65 -13.95
CA TYR A 202 0.44 -19.94 -13.97
C TYR A 202 -0.57 -21.11 -14.00
N PRO A 203 -1.44 -21.19 -15.02
CA PRO A 203 -2.59 -22.11 -15.03
C PRO A 203 -2.18 -23.59 -14.99
N GLU A 204 -1.04 -23.96 -15.58
CA GLU A 204 -0.51 -25.33 -15.53
C GLU A 204 -0.04 -25.69 -14.12
N GLU A 205 0.71 -24.81 -13.47
CA GLU A 205 1.13 -24.97 -12.08
C GLU A 205 -0.05 -24.95 -11.11
N ALA A 206 -1.08 -24.15 -11.42
CA ALA A 206 -2.32 -24.12 -10.66
C ALA A 206 -3.03 -25.48 -10.69
N ASP A 207 -3.13 -26.11 -11.87
CA ASP A 207 -3.72 -27.44 -12.00
C ASP A 207 -2.90 -28.48 -11.23
N TYR A 208 -1.57 -28.49 -11.40
CA TYR A 208 -0.67 -29.38 -10.68
C TYR A 208 -0.78 -29.22 -9.15
N ALA A 209 -0.90 -27.99 -8.66
CA ALA A 209 -1.08 -27.67 -7.25
C ALA A 209 -2.50 -27.99 -6.74
N GLY A 210 -3.40 -28.48 -7.60
CA GLY A 210 -4.78 -28.81 -7.23
C GLY A 210 -5.67 -27.58 -7.01
N VAL A 211 -5.30 -26.40 -7.51
CA VAL A 211 -6.06 -25.15 -7.35
C VAL A 211 -7.49 -25.32 -7.83
N TYR A 212 -7.71 -25.88 -9.01
CA TYR A 212 -9.06 -26.04 -9.58
C TYR A 212 -9.90 -27.10 -8.87
N LYS A 213 -9.26 -28.05 -8.17
CA LYS A 213 -9.96 -29.00 -7.31
C LYS A 213 -10.46 -28.32 -6.04
N LEU A 214 -9.65 -27.44 -5.45
CA LEU A 214 -9.97 -26.71 -4.22
C LEU A 214 -10.92 -25.52 -4.48
N TYR A 215 -10.74 -24.86 -5.62
CA TYR A 215 -11.49 -23.68 -6.04
C TYR A 215 -12.00 -23.85 -7.48
N PRO A 216 -13.06 -24.65 -7.70
CA PRO A 216 -13.57 -24.95 -9.05
C PRO A 216 -13.98 -23.70 -9.84
N ALA A 217 -14.38 -22.63 -9.16
CA ALA A 217 -14.75 -21.35 -9.77
C ALA A 217 -13.58 -20.63 -10.46
N LEU A 218 -12.32 -21.00 -10.17
CA LEU A 218 -11.14 -20.43 -10.80
C LEU A 218 -10.75 -21.14 -12.10
N LYS A 219 -11.40 -22.27 -12.42
CA LYS A 219 -11.06 -23.04 -13.63
C LYS A 219 -11.23 -22.15 -14.87
N PRO A 220 -10.23 -22.11 -15.78
CA PRO A 220 -10.38 -21.40 -17.05
C PRO A 220 -11.61 -21.94 -17.78
N ALA A 221 -12.38 -21.05 -18.40
CA ALA A 221 -13.47 -21.51 -19.27
C ALA A 221 -12.88 -22.39 -20.38
N ASP A 222 -13.54 -23.51 -20.70
CA ASP A 222 -13.17 -24.37 -21.84
C ASP A 222 -13.38 -23.59 -23.15
N THR A 223 -12.41 -22.77 -23.53
CA THR A 223 -12.44 -21.98 -24.77
C THR A 223 -12.37 -22.85 -26.03
N ASN A 224 -12.04 -24.13 -25.88
CA ASN A 224 -12.00 -25.12 -26.96
C ASN A 224 -13.39 -25.55 -27.48
N ASN A 225 -14.49 -25.19 -26.81
CA ASN A 225 -15.86 -25.53 -27.23
C ASN A 225 -16.63 -24.39 -27.92
N ILE A 226 -16.01 -23.22 -28.12
CA ILE A 226 -16.70 -22.07 -28.75
C ILE A 226 -16.54 -22.10 -30.29
N PHE A 227 -15.56 -22.82 -30.82
CA PHE A 227 -15.27 -22.89 -32.26
C PHE A 227 -15.71 -24.21 -32.93
N THR A 228 -16.21 -25.20 -32.19
CA THR A 228 -16.57 -26.52 -32.73
C THR A 228 -18.03 -26.67 -33.16
N ASN A 229 -18.89 -25.68 -32.90
CA ASN A 229 -20.33 -25.74 -33.20
C ASN A 229 -20.84 -24.57 -34.05
N GLN A 230 -20.09 -24.12 -35.06
CA GLN A 230 -20.69 -23.45 -36.22
C GLN A 230 -20.51 -24.33 -37.46
N PRO A 231 -21.58 -24.94 -38.00
CA PRO A 231 -21.51 -25.54 -39.32
C PRO A 231 -21.36 -24.41 -40.33
N PHE A 232 -20.22 -24.35 -41.02
CA PHE A 232 -20.12 -23.62 -42.27
C PHE A 232 -21.00 -24.33 -43.31
N GLY A 233 -22.10 -23.69 -43.69
CA GLY A 233 -23.06 -24.13 -44.72
C GLY A 233 -24.48 -23.75 -44.29
N GLN A 234 -25.21 -22.86 -44.96
CA GLN A 234 -25.26 -22.52 -46.38
C GLN A 234 -25.27 -21.01 -46.62
#